data_AF-A0A350H2Y6-F1
#
_entry.id   AF-A0A350H2Y6-F1
#
_cell.length_a   1.000
_cell.length_b   1.000
_cell.length_c   1.000
_cell.angle_alpha   90.00
_cell.angle_beta   90.00
_cell.angle_gamma   90.00
#
_symmetry.space_group_name_H-M   'P 1'
#
loop_
_entity.id
_entity.type
_entity.pdbx_description
1 polymer ?
#
loop_
_entity_poly.entity_id
_entity_poly.type
_entity_poly.pdbx_seq_one_letter_code
_entity_poly.pdbx_strand_id
1 'polypeptide(L)'
;EDLSNKLREEFKENVIKDAVQESLISPNVRADDKPDFRIVGQVFDTYWIIEYKNSMYIIDQHAAHEKVNYEKYLKQFKENGVDKQYLNPPVVISLNGQAEAVVNEYKDNLDKFGYEIENFGDKEYIIRSVPYNLLNLDYADVLQEFIGKLDSNMGSLTNDTINDRIATMSCKAAIKGNMAISEREANELVSTLLTLDDPFNCPHGRPTMIEISKKDMERKFKRIV
;
A
#
# COMPACT_ATOMS: atom_id res chain seq x y z
N GLU A 1 -12.31 33.71 -11.33
CA GLU A 1 -12.62 32.31 -10.96
C GLU A 1 -12.48 31.32 -12.10
N ASP A 2 -12.74 31.70 -13.36
CA ASP A 2 -12.81 30.74 -14.48
C ASP A 2 -11.46 30.20 -14.99
N LEU A 3 -10.38 30.98 -14.92
CA LEU A 3 -9.05 30.56 -15.39
C LEU A 3 -8.40 29.49 -14.51
N SER A 4 -8.66 29.53 -13.20
CA SER A 4 -8.05 28.61 -12.23
C SER A 4 -8.67 27.22 -12.29
N ASN A 5 -9.98 27.14 -12.59
CA ASN A 5 -10.64 25.85 -12.79
C ASN A 5 -10.26 25.22 -14.13
N LYS A 6 -10.09 26.03 -15.18
CA LYS A 6 -9.63 25.55 -16.49
C LYS A 6 -8.20 24.99 -16.44
N LEU A 7 -7.29 25.67 -15.73
CA LEU A 7 -5.93 25.19 -15.48
C LEU A 7 -5.89 23.92 -14.61
N ARG A 8 -6.82 23.76 -13.66
CA ARG A 8 -6.91 22.56 -12.82
C ARG A 8 -7.41 21.32 -13.57
N GLU A 9 -8.37 21.50 -14.47
CA GLU A 9 -8.89 20.41 -15.29
C GLU A 9 -7.91 20.03 -16.43
N GLU A 10 -7.22 21.00 -17.06
CA GLU A 10 -6.12 20.72 -18.00
C GLU A 10 -4.91 20.03 -17.33
N PHE A 11 -4.64 20.30 -16.04
CA PHE A 11 -3.61 19.58 -15.29
C PHE A 11 -4.02 18.14 -14.97
N LYS A 12 -5.30 17.88 -14.64
CA LYS A 12 -5.79 16.52 -14.36
C LYS A 12 -5.80 15.65 -15.60
N GLU A 13 -6.22 16.16 -16.76
CA GLU A 13 -6.27 15.36 -17.99
C GLU A 13 -4.87 15.02 -18.54
N ASN A 14 -3.87 15.90 -18.37
CA ASN A 14 -2.51 15.64 -18.85
C ASN A 14 -1.73 14.70 -17.93
N VAL A 15 -1.91 14.78 -16.60
CA VAL A 15 -1.26 13.86 -15.65
C VAL A 15 -1.76 12.41 -15.84
N ILE A 16 -3.04 12.22 -16.21
CA ILE A 16 -3.60 10.88 -16.44
C ILE A 16 -3.19 10.32 -17.81
N LYS A 17 -2.95 11.16 -18.83
CA LYS A 17 -2.52 10.70 -20.16
C LYS A 17 -1.04 10.37 -20.26
N ASP A 18 -0.17 11.06 -19.52
CA ASP A 18 1.28 10.79 -19.54
C ASP A 18 1.69 9.59 -18.66
N ALA A 19 0.81 9.12 -17.77
CA ALA A 19 1.07 7.97 -16.90
C ALA A 19 0.95 6.58 -17.60
N VAL A 20 0.58 6.53 -18.88
CA VAL A 20 0.24 5.26 -19.56
C VAL A 20 1.24 4.84 -20.66
N GLN A 21 2.38 5.51 -20.84
CA GLN A 21 3.29 5.13 -21.93
C GLN A 21 4.78 5.28 -21.62
N GLU A 22 5.35 4.29 -20.93
CA GLU A 22 6.43 3.41 -21.45
C GLU A 22 6.93 2.48 -20.34
N SER A 23 6.45 1.24 -20.36
CA SER A 23 7.05 0.13 -19.64
C SER A 23 8.40 -0.22 -20.28
N LEU A 24 9.50 0.21 -19.68
CA LEU A 24 10.84 -0.31 -19.97
C LEU A 24 11.52 -0.71 -18.66
N ILE A 25 11.11 -1.84 -18.11
CA ILE A 25 11.90 -2.56 -17.11
C ILE A 25 12.23 -3.92 -17.73
N SER A 26 13.45 -4.04 -18.24
CA SER A 26 14.01 -5.33 -18.67
C SER A 26 14.28 -6.21 -17.43
N PRO A 27 13.96 -7.51 -17.48
CA PRO A 27 14.08 -8.39 -16.32
C PRO A 27 15.51 -8.92 -16.21
N ASN A 28 16.39 -8.15 -15.58
CA ASN A 28 17.63 -8.69 -15.01
C ASN A 28 18.27 -7.66 -14.07
N VAL A 29 17.77 -7.57 -12.84
CA VAL A 29 18.45 -6.81 -11.78
C VAL A 29 19.05 -7.82 -10.81
N ARG A 30 20.38 -7.84 -10.74
CA ARG A 30 21.14 -8.63 -9.77
C ARG A 30 20.99 -7.99 -8.39
N ALA A 31 21.08 -8.81 -7.34
CA ALA A 31 20.88 -8.41 -5.94
C ALA A 31 21.83 -7.30 -5.41
N ASP A 32 22.83 -6.88 -6.19
CA ASP A 32 23.86 -5.89 -5.81
C ASP A 32 23.70 -4.51 -6.49
N ASP A 33 22.77 -4.32 -7.43
CA ASP A 33 22.56 -3.03 -8.09
C ASP A 33 21.62 -2.15 -7.26
N LYS A 34 22.14 -1.57 -6.17
CA LYS A 34 21.42 -0.46 -5.51
C LYS A 34 21.22 0.67 -6.51
N PRO A 35 20.00 1.22 -6.65
CA PRO A 35 19.76 2.35 -7.53
C PRO A 35 20.70 3.50 -7.15
N ASP A 36 21.46 4.00 -8.13
CA ASP A 36 22.32 5.17 -7.94
C ASP A 36 21.49 6.45 -8.06
N PHE A 37 21.05 6.97 -6.92
CA PHE A 37 20.33 8.23 -6.79
C PHE A 37 21.06 9.16 -5.82
N ARG A 38 20.79 10.46 -5.94
CA ARG A 38 21.29 11.48 -5.02
C ARG A 38 20.14 12.16 -4.32
N ILE A 39 20.13 12.15 -2.99
CA ILE A 39 19.22 12.99 -2.21
C ILE A 39 19.68 14.44 -2.30
N VAL A 40 18.77 15.33 -2.73
CA VAL A 40 18.98 16.79 -2.74
C VAL A 40 18.63 17.39 -1.40
N GLY A 41 17.55 16.90 -0.78
CA GLY A 41 17.13 17.30 0.56
C GLY A 41 15.67 16.97 0.85
N GLN A 42 15.22 17.38 2.03
CA GLN A 42 13.84 17.26 2.48
C GLN A 42 13.14 18.61 2.46
N VAL A 43 11.85 18.62 2.12
CA VAL A 43 11.00 19.81 2.10
C VAL A 43 9.78 19.55 2.99
N PHE A 44 9.44 20.53 3.82
CA PHE A 44 8.31 20.48 4.78
C PHE A 44 8.33 19.26 5.71
N ASP A 45 9.52 18.75 6.03
CA ASP A 45 9.73 17.55 6.85
C ASP A 45 8.95 16.31 6.36
N THR A 46 8.53 16.32 5.07
CA THR A 46 7.57 15.35 4.52
C THR A 46 7.99 14.85 3.14
N TYR A 47 8.55 15.72 2.29
CA TYR A 47 8.86 15.38 0.91
C TYR A 47 10.36 15.26 0.67
N TRP A 48 10.78 14.17 0.06
CA TRP A 48 12.17 13.97 -0.33
C TRP A 48 12.37 14.32 -1.80
N ILE A 49 13.35 15.17 -2.08
CA ILE A 49 13.76 15.50 -3.44
C ILE A 49 15.01 14.69 -3.76
N ILE A 50 14.95 13.92 -4.85
CA ILE A 50 16.10 13.16 -5.34
C ILE A 50 16.38 13.43 -6.81
N GLU A 51 17.64 13.30 -7.20
CA GLU A 51 18.08 13.17 -8.58
C GLU A 51 18.30 11.68 -8.86
N TYR A 52 17.63 11.16 -9.88
CA TYR A 52 17.80 9.77 -10.32
C TYR A 52 17.75 9.71 -11.84
N LYS A 53 18.75 9.08 -12.46
CA LYS A 53 18.95 9.09 -13.91
C LYS A 53 18.93 10.52 -14.47
N ASN A 54 18.02 10.85 -15.39
CA ASN A 54 17.91 12.19 -16.01
C ASN A 54 16.66 12.95 -15.55
N SER A 55 16.20 12.67 -14.32
CA SER A 55 14.97 13.22 -13.77
C SER A 55 15.13 13.58 -12.29
N MET A 56 14.34 14.56 -11.88
CA MET A 56 14.13 14.89 -10.47
C MET A 56 12.85 14.19 -10.00
N TYR A 57 12.89 13.56 -8.84
CA TYR A 57 11.71 12.97 -8.22
C TYR A 57 11.38 13.68 -6.91
N ILE A 58 10.09 13.92 -6.69
CA ILE A 58 9.53 14.41 -5.43
C ILE A 58 8.77 13.24 -4.81
N ILE A 59 9.21 12.77 -3.65
CA ILE A 59 8.69 11.56 -3.00
C ILE A 59 7.94 11.97 -1.74
N ASP A 60 6.69 11.52 -1.60
CA ASP A 60 5.91 11.62 -0.37
C ASP A 60 6.39 10.53 0.60
N GLN A 61 6.99 10.94 1.71
CA GLN A 61 7.57 10.02 2.70
C GLN A 61 6.53 9.04 3.24
N HIS A 62 5.33 9.53 3.56
CA HIS A 62 4.29 8.69 4.12
C HIS A 62 3.86 7.65 3.09
N ALA A 63 3.48 8.08 1.89
CA ALA A 63 3.04 7.18 0.83
C ALA A 63 4.13 6.16 0.44
N ALA A 64 5.40 6.58 0.39
CA ALA A 64 6.52 5.69 0.11
C ALA A 64 6.71 4.64 1.22
N HIS A 65 6.63 5.03 2.49
CA HIS A 65 6.65 4.09 3.61
C HIS A 65 5.50 3.09 3.52
N GLU A 66 4.28 3.57 3.24
CA GLU A 66 3.13 2.70 3.06
C GLU A 66 3.40 1.68 1.96
N LYS A 67 3.93 2.12 0.82
CA LYS A 67 4.19 1.25 -0.32
C LYS A 67 5.29 0.22 -0.03
N VAL A 68 6.43 0.64 0.52
CA VAL A 68 7.53 -0.29 0.83
C VAL A 68 7.10 -1.33 1.87
N ASN A 69 6.41 -0.90 2.93
CA ASN A 69 5.90 -1.83 3.94
C ASN A 69 4.84 -2.77 3.36
N TYR A 70 3.95 -2.26 2.52
CA TYR A 70 2.94 -3.07 1.86
C TYR A 70 3.56 -4.18 1.02
N GLU A 71 4.50 -3.87 0.13
CA GLU A 71 5.15 -4.88 -0.71
C GLU A 71 5.95 -5.89 0.12
N LYS A 72 6.63 -5.41 1.17
CA LYS A 72 7.35 -6.29 2.12
C LYS A 72 6.39 -7.27 2.80
N TYR A 73 5.29 -6.77 3.37
CA TYR A 73 4.32 -7.63 4.06
C TYR A 73 3.63 -8.57 3.09
N LEU A 74 3.26 -8.10 1.88
CA LEU A 74 2.63 -8.93 0.86
C LEU A 74 3.55 -10.07 0.41
N LYS A 75 4.84 -9.79 0.25
CA LYS A 75 5.85 -10.82 -0.08
C LYS A 75 6.00 -11.84 1.04
N GLN A 76 6.19 -11.39 2.28
CA GLN A 76 6.28 -12.27 3.46
C GLN A 76 5.03 -13.16 3.58
N PHE A 77 3.86 -12.56 3.35
CA PHE A 77 2.58 -13.23 3.33
C PHE A 77 2.56 -14.40 2.33
N LYS A 78 3.00 -14.14 1.10
CA LYS A 78 3.00 -15.14 0.02
C LYS A 78 4.03 -16.24 0.21
N GLU A 79 5.18 -15.94 0.82
CA GLU A 79 6.29 -16.89 0.97
C GLU A 79 6.17 -17.78 2.21
N ASN A 80 5.77 -17.23 3.36
CA ASN A 80 5.88 -17.91 4.66
C ASN A 80 4.53 -18.15 5.37
N GLY A 81 3.42 -17.64 4.82
CA GLY A 81 2.15 -17.56 5.54
C GLY A 81 2.19 -16.48 6.63
N VAL A 82 1.20 -16.50 7.53
CA VAL A 82 1.05 -15.48 8.58
C VAL A 82 1.44 -16.03 9.93
N ASP A 83 2.42 -15.38 10.57
CA ASP A 83 2.58 -15.52 12.00
C ASP A 83 1.35 -14.90 12.69
N LYS A 84 0.53 -15.76 13.32
CA LYS A 84 -0.64 -15.32 14.07
C LYS A 84 -0.32 -15.12 15.55
N GLN A 85 -0.83 -14.04 16.11
CA GLN A 85 -0.74 -13.72 17.53
C GLN A 85 -2.08 -14.00 18.20
N TYR A 86 -2.06 -14.85 19.23
CA TYR A 86 -3.23 -15.07 20.08
C TYR A 86 -3.49 -13.87 20.98
N LEU A 87 -4.77 -13.48 21.06
CA LEU A 87 -5.25 -12.38 21.87
C LEU A 87 -5.56 -12.87 23.29
N ASN A 88 -5.09 -12.13 24.30
CA ASN A 88 -5.40 -12.39 25.70
C ASN A 88 -5.75 -11.07 26.43
N PRO A 89 -7.03 -10.83 26.76
CA PRO A 89 -8.18 -11.71 26.51
C PRO A 89 -8.57 -11.74 25.01
N PRO A 90 -9.26 -12.81 24.54
CA PRO A 90 -9.90 -12.82 23.22
C PRO A 90 -10.92 -11.68 23.08
N VAL A 91 -11.15 -11.24 21.84
CA VAL A 91 -12.04 -10.11 21.55
C VAL A 91 -13.39 -10.63 21.06
N VAL A 92 -14.48 -10.19 21.70
CA VAL A 92 -15.84 -10.50 21.27
C VAL A 92 -16.33 -9.40 20.32
N ILE A 93 -16.92 -9.80 19.20
CA ILE A 93 -17.49 -8.91 18.19
C ILE A 93 -18.92 -9.35 17.88
N SER A 94 -19.76 -8.41 17.44
CA SER A 94 -21.08 -8.71 16.90
C SER A 94 -21.07 -8.60 15.37
N LEU A 95 -21.51 -9.64 14.68
CA LEU A 95 -21.63 -9.66 13.22
C LEU A 95 -23.09 -9.52 12.78
N ASN A 96 -23.33 -8.78 11.69
CA ASN A 96 -24.63 -8.81 11.02
C ASN A 96 -24.75 -10.06 10.12
N GLY A 97 -25.93 -10.34 9.57
CA GLY A 97 -26.15 -11.59 8.81
C GLY A 97 -25.30 -11.72 7.53
N GLN A 98 -24.95 -10.60 6.88
CA GLN A 98 -24.05 -10.61 5.72
C GLN A 98 -22.62 -10.94 6.17
N ALA A 99 -22.18 -10.29 7.25
CA ALA A 99 -20.86 -10.49 7.83
C ALA A 99 -20.63 -11.91 8.32
N GLU A 100 -21.64 -12.49 8.96
CA GLU A 100 -21.67 -13.89 9.34
C GLU A 100 -21.53 -14.82 8.13
N ALA A 101 -22.28 -14.57 7.05
CA ALA A 101 -22.18 -15.38 5.84
C ALA A 101 -20.76 -15.35 5.23
N VAL A 102 -20.14 -14.16 5.14
CA VAL A 102 -18.78 -13.99 4.63
C VAL A 102 -17.75 -14.70 5.51
N VAL A 103 -17.82 -14.55 6.83
CA VAL A 103 -16.90 -15.21 7.77
C VAL A 103 -17.02 -16.72 7.70
N ASN A 104 -18.24 -17.25 7.59
CA ASN A 104 -18.47 -18.68 7.48
C ASN A 104 -18.01 -19.23 6.12
N GLU A 105 -18.22 -18.49 5.02
CA GLU A 105 -17.78 -18.90 3.67
C GLU A 105 -16.25 -18.93 3.55
N TYR A 106 -15.57 -17.92 4.08
CA TYR A 106 -14.11 -17.76 3.94
C TYR A 106 -13.33 -18.11 5.20
N LYS A 107 -13.90 -18.91 6.10
CA LYS A 107 -13.29 -19.27 7.39
C LYS A 107 -11.88 -19.86 7.22
N ASP A 108 -11.71 -20.79 6.30
CA ASP A 108 -10.43 -21.45 6.04
C ASP A 108 -9.40 -20.50 5.44
N ASN A 109 -9.84 -19.55 4.62
CA ASN A 109 -8.96 -18.49 4.14
C ASN A 109 -8.54 -17.66 5.36
N LEU A 110 -9.50 -17.06 6.09
CA LEU A 110 -9.24 -16.22 7.26
C LEU A 110 -8.27 -16.86 8.28
N ASP A 111 -8.40 -18.15 8.59
CA ASP A 111 -7.47 -18.86 9.49
C ASP A 111 -6.04 -18.98 8.92
N LYS A 112 -5.89 -19.22 7.60
CA LYS A 112 -4.57 -19.15 6.92
C LYS A 112 -3.97 -17.74 6.98
N PHE A 113 -4.83 -16.73 7.00
CA PHE A 113 -4.44 -15.34 7.21
C PHE A 113 -4.23 -15.01 8.69
N GLY A 114 -4.31 -15.97 9.62
CA GLY A 114 -4.07 -15.75 11.04
C GLY A 114 -5.26 -15.20 11.81
N TYR A 115 -6.45 -15.12 11.20
CA TYR A 115 -7.70 -14.78 11.86
C TYR A 115 -8.43 -16.03 12.31
N GLU A 116 -8.36 -16.31 13.60
CA GLU A 116 -9.11 -17.41 14.20
C GLU A 116 -10.40 -16.86 14.82
N ILE A 117 -11.51 -17.09 14.11
CA ILE A 117 -12.82 -16.55 14.45
C ILE A 117 -13.79 -17.72 14.75
N GLU A 118 -14.41 -17.67 15.92
CA GLU A 118 -15.34 -18.71 16.39
C GLU A 118 -16.70 -18.09 16.75
N ASN A 119 -17.79 -18.80 16.45
CA ASN A 119 -19.12 -18.38 16.90
C ASN A 119 -19.23 -18.56 18.43
N PHE A 120 -19.75 -17.54 19.10
CA PHE A 120 -19.92 -17.49 20.57
C PHE A 120 -21.40 -17.45 21.00
N GLY A 121 -22.33 -17.57 20.05
CA GLY A 121 -23.78 -17.56 20.28
C GLY A 121 -24.49 -16.45 19.52
N ASP A 122 -25.70 -16.73 19.02
CA ASP A 122 -26.50 -15.82 18.18
C ASP A 122 -25.68 -15.13 17.09
N LYS A 123 -25.36 -13.84 17.28
CA LYS A 123 -24.61 -12.98 16.36
C LYS A 123 -23.23 -12.59 16.90
N GLU A 124 -22.80 -13.18 18.00
CA GLU A 124 -21.52 -12.92 18.65
C GLU A 124 -20.46 -13.91 18.20
N TYR A 125 -19.27 -13.38 17.96
CA TYR A 125 -18.10 -14.12 17.53
C TYR A 125 -16.90 -13.73 18.38
N ILE A 126 -15.99 -14.67 18.61
CA ILE A 126 -14.72 -14.45 19.29
C ILE A 126 -13.60 -14.46 18.25
N ILE A 127 -12.78 -13.43 18.26
CA ILE A 127 -11.47 -13.40 17.63
C ILE A 127 -10.44 -13.90 18.65
N ARG A 128 -9.87 -15.09 18.40
CA ARG A 128 -8.82 -15.69 19.24
C ARG A 128 -7.42 -15.28 18.81
N SER A 129 -7.20 -15.07 17.52
CA SER A 129 -5.92 -14.65 16.98
C SER A 129 -6.09 -13.75 15.76
N VAL A 130 -5.05 -12.97 15.50
CA VAL A 130 -4.93 -12.06 14.34
C VAL A 130 -3.52 -12.17 13.76
N PRO A 131 -3.29 -11.76 12.51
CA PRO A 131 -1.94 -11.52 12.01
C PRO A 131 -1.09 -10.68 12.96
N TYR A 132 0.18 -11.07 13.16
CA TYR A 132 1.12 -10.34 14.02
C TYR A 132 1.29 -8.87 13.60
N ASN A 133 1.25 -8.57 12.31
CA ASN A 133 1.39 -7.20 11.79
C ASN A 133 0.17 -6.30 12.10
N LEU A 134 -0.93 -6.85 12.62
CA LEU A 134 -2.12 -6.09 13.02
C LEU A 134 -2.20 -5.82 14.52
N LEU A 135 -1.16 -6.19 15.28
CA LEU A 135 -1.12 -5.90 16.70
C LEU A 135 -1.25 -4.39 16.94
N ASN A 136 -2.13 -4.02 17.87
CA ASN A 136 -2.49 -2.64 18.24
C ASN A 136 -3.47 -1.91 17.32
N LEU A 137 -4.09 -2.60 16.36
CA LEU A 137 -5.23 -2.05 15.60
C LEU A 137 -6.55 -2.46 16.23
N ASP A 138 -7.62 -1.74 15.89
CA ASP A 138 -8.97 -2.17 16.22
C ASP A 138 -9.36 -3.37 15.34
N TYR A 139 -9.29 -4.56 15.93
CA TYR A 139 -9.54 -5.82 15.24
C TYR A 139 -10.97 -5.94 14.70
N ALA A 140 -11.95 -5.32 15.38
CA ALA A 140 -13.33 -5.34 14.96
C ALA A 140 -13.52 -4.47 13.72
N ASP A 141 -12.96 -3.26 13.72
CA ASP A 141 -13.00 -2.36 12.56
C ASP A 141 -12.29 -2.97 11.35
N VAL A 142 -11.12 -3.56 11.56
CA VAL A 142 -10.35 -4.21 10.47
C VAL A 142 -11.16 -5.37 9.89
N LEU A 143 -11.73 -6.24 10.72
CA LEU A 143 -12.53 -7.35 10.25
C LEU A 143 -13.82 -6.91 9.54
N GLN A 144 -14.49 -5.87 10.04
CA GLN A 144 -15.67 -5.31 9.36
C GLN A 144 -15.31 -4.71 8.00
N GLU A 145 -14.17 -4.02 7.90
CA GLU A 145 -13.67 -3.51 6.61
C GLU A 145 -13.42 -4.68 5.63
N PHE A 146 -12.84 -5.78 6.12
CA PHE A 146 -12.55 -7.00 5.36
C PHE A 146 -13.83 -7.59 4.79
N ILE A 147 -14.80 -7.81 5.66
CA ILE A 147 -16.10 -8.37 5.32
C ILE A 147 -16.81 -7.51 4.28
N GLY A 148 -16.87 -6.18 4.48
CA GLY A 148 -17.54 -5.27 3.56
C GLY A 148 -16.97 -5.31 2.13
N LYS A 149 -15.64 -5.52 1.97
CA LYS A 149 -15.02 -5.63 0.63
C LYS A 149 -15.19 -7.00 -0.01
N LEU A 150 -15.39 -8.06 0.78
CA LEU A 150 -15.67 -9.39 0.27
C LEU A 150 -17.14 -9.53 -0.18
N ASP A 151 -18.08 -8.97 0.58
CA ASP A 151 -19.53 -8.99 0.29
C ASP A 151 -19.88 -8.36 -1.07
N SER A 152 -19.16 -7.30 -1.46
CA SER A 152 -19.41 -6.60 -2.74
C SER A 152 -19.28 -7.46 -4.01
N ASN A 153 -18.69 -8.67 -3.94
CA ASN A 153 -18.38 -9.51 -5.10
C ASN A 153 -18.70 -11.02 -4.90
N MET A 154 -19.68 -11.35 -4.06
CA MET A 154 -19.94 -12.69 -3.51
C MET A 154 -20.47 -13.76 -4.51
N GLY A 155 -19.93 -13.87 -5.73
CA GLY A 155 -20.43 -14.86 -6.71
C GLY A 155 -19.49 -15.30 -7.84
N SER A 156 -18.26 -14.78 -7.95
CA SER A 156 -17.37 -15.14 -9.07
C SER A 156 -15.87 -15.11 -8.75
N LEU A 157 -15.47 -14.98 -7.49
CA LEU A 157 -14.06 -14.85 -7.14
C LEU A 157 -13.43 -16.22 -6.89
N THR A 158 -12.22 -16.42 -7.41
CA THR A 158 -11.43 -17.62 -7.11
C THR A 158 -10.84 -17.52 -5.70
N ASN A 159 -10.55 -18.67 -5.09
CA ASN A 159 -9.85 -18.72 -3.79
C ASN A 159 -8.55 -17.90 -3.78
N ASP A 160 -7.80 -17.90 -4.89
CA ASP A 160 -6.58 -17.10 -5.01
C ASP A 160 -6.87 -15.60 -4.99
N THR A 161 -7.96 -15.16 -5.63
CA THR A 161 -8.37 -13.75 -5.61
C THR A 161 -8.80 -13.31 -4.21
N ILE A 162 -9.48 -14.19 -3.47
CA ILE A 162 -9.87 -13.94 -2.08
C ILE A 162 -8.62 -13.88 -1.19
N ASN A 163 -7.68 -14.80 -1.38
CA ASN A 163 -6.41 -14.80 -0.66
C ASN A 163 -5.63 -13.50 -0.89
N ASP A 164 -5.47 -13.07 -2.15
CA ASP A 164 -4.81 -11.81 -2.47
C ASP A 164 -5.53 -10.61 -1.81
N ARG A 165 -6.87 -10.61 -1.79
CA ARG A 165 -7.64 -9.55 -1.11
C ARG A 165 -7.37 -9.52 0.39
N ILE A 166 -7.48 -10.65 1.08
CA ILE A 166 -7.25 -10.71 2.54
C ILE A 166 -5.80 -10.33 2.86
N ALA A 167 -4.84 -10.74 2.03
CA ALA A 167 -3.43 -10.35 2.13
C ALA A 167 -3.29 -8.82 2.05
N THR A 168 -3.80 -8.24 0.97
CA THR A 168 -3.74 -6.80 0.70
C THR A 168 -4.34 -5.99 1.83
N MET A 169 -5.49 -6.43 2.35
CA MET A 169 -6.19 -5.70 3.41
C MET A 169 -5.45 -5.79 4.75
N SER A 170 -4.88 -6.96 5.07
CA SER A 170 -4.02 -7.14 6.26
C SER A 170 -2.76 -6.30 6.16
N CYS A 171 -2.14 -6.22 4.98
CA CYS A 171 -0.99 -5.35 4.78
C CYS A 171 -1.35 -3.87 4.94
N LYS A 172 -2.48 -3.41 4.40
CA LYS A 172 -2.96 -2.03 4.52
C LYS A 172 -3.20 -1.60 5.97
N ALA A 173 -3.83 -2.47 6.76
CA ALA A 173 -4.14 -2.17 8.14
C ALA A 173 -2.85 -2.03 8.99
N ALA A 174 -1.85 -2.90 8.77
CA ALA A 174 -0.56 -2.89 9.49
C ALA A 174 0.29 -1.63 9.31
N ILE A 175 0.01 -0.84 8.28
CA ILE A 175 0.82 0.31 7.87
C ILE A 175 0.46 1.61 8.63
N LYS A 176 -0.64 1.63 9.39
CA LYS A 176 -1.26 2.83 10.00
C LYS A 176 -0.47 3.53 11.13
N GLY A 177 0.86 3.47 11.12
CA GLY A 177 1.69 4.36 11.94
C GLY A 177 3.04 4.59 11.31
N ASN A 178 3.43 5.85 11.10
CA ASN A 178 4.80 6.27 11.35
C ASN A 178 5.10 7.78 11.34
N MET A 179 6.26 8.06 11.94
CA MET A 179 6.88 9.30 12.41
C MET A 179 7.89 9.91 11.40
N ALA A 180 8.58 10.96 11.86
CA ALA A 180 9.80 11.50 11.27
C ALA A 180 10.91 10.43 11.15
N ILE A 181 11.71 10.53 10.09
CA ILE A 181 12.82 9.61 9.79
C ILE A 181 14.13 10.37 9.60
N SER A 182 15.24 9.73 9.90
CA SER A 182 16.59 10.23 9.62
C SER A 182 16.94 10.16 8.13
N GLU A 183 17.96 10.91 7.70
CA GLU A 183 18.45 10.86 6.31
C GLU A 183 18.95 9.47 5.90
N ARG A 184 19.49 8.69 6.85
CA ARG A 184 19.89 7.30 6.60
C ARG A 184 18.68 6.42 6.30
N GLU A 185 17.62 6.55 7.10
CA GLU A 185 16.35 5.83 6.88
C GLU A 185 15.68 6.28 5.58
N ALA A 186 15.77 7.57 5.23
CA ALA A 186 15.29 8.08 3.94
C ALA A 186 16.05 7.46 2.76
N ASN A 187 17.38 7.32 2.84
CA ASN A 187 18.17 6.63 1.83
C ASN A 187 17.74 5.16 1.66
N GLU A 188 17.52 4.44 2.77
CA GLU A 188 17.05 3.06 2.73
C GLU A 188 15.63 2.96 2.14
N LEU A 189 14.75 3.90 2.52
CA LEU A 189 13.38 3.98 1.99
C LEU A 189 13.39 4.19 0.48
N VAL A 190 14.11 5.21 0.00
CA VAL A 190 14.18 5.55 -1.43
C VAL A 190 14.84 4.43 -2.22
N SER A 191 15.96 3.87 -1.72
CA SER A 191 16.62 2.73 -2.35
C SER A 191 15.68 1.55 -2.49
N THR A 192 14.88 1.27 -1.46
CA THR A 192 13.91 0.16 -1.51
C THR A 192 12.77 0.49 -2.48
N LEU A 193 12.20 1.69 -2.40
CA LEU A 193 11.10 2.15 -3.24
C LEU A 193 11.45 2.02 -4.73
N LEU A 194 12.65 2.45 -5.14
CA LEU A 194 13.12 2.38 -6.53
C LEU A 194 13.36 0.95 -7.04
N THR A 195 13.35 -0.06 -6.17
CA THR A 195 13.47 -1.48 -6.57
C THR A 195 12.12 -2.20 -6.70
N LEU A 196 11.01 -1.56 -6.33
CA LEU A 196 9.68 -2.15 -6.44
C LEU A 196 9.20 -2.13 -7.90
N ASP A 197 8.40 -3.14 -8.29
CA ASP A 197 7.87 -3.27 -9.65
C ASP A 197 6.92 -2.12 -10.04
N ASP A 198 6.07 -1.68 -9.11
CA ASP A 198 5.21 -0.49 -9.26
C ASP A 198 5.51 0.47 -8.11
N PRO A 199 6.50 1.37 -8.26
CA PRO A 199 6.91 2.22 -7.16
C PRO A 199 6.06 3.48 -7.06
N PHE A 200 5.17 3.78 -8.01
CA PHE A 200 4.52 5.09 -8.22
C PHE A 200 3.21 5.29 -7.45
N ASN A 201 2.56 4.21 -7.02
CA ASN A 201 1.27 4.28 -6.35
C ASN A 201 1.32 3.59 -4.99
N CYS A 202 0.80 4.27 -3.96
CA CYS A 202 0.64 3.67 -2.65
C CYS A 202 -0.55 2.69 -2.68
N PRO A 203 -0.68 1.81 -1.67
CA PRO A 203 -1.78 0.83 -1.60
C PRO A 203 -3.18 1.47 -1.63
N HIS A 204 -3.29 2.74 -1.26
CA HIS A 204 -4.52 3.53 -1.24
C HIS A 204 -4.76 4.34 -2.53
N GLY A 205 -3.88 4.21 -3.54
CA GLY A 205 -4.02 4.87 -4.85
C GLY A 205 -3.48 6.30 -4.92
N ARG A 206 -2.78 6.79 -3.88
CA ARG A 206 -2.09 8.09 -3.94
C ARG A 206 -0.73 7.91 -4.61
N PRO A 207 -0.26 8.89 -5.41
CA PRO A 207 1.09 8.87 -5.93
C PRO A 207 2.12 8.87 -4.79
N THR A 208 3.11 8.00 -4.85
CA THR A 208 4.27 7.96 -3.94
C THR A 208 5.37 8.91 -4.39
N MET A 209 5.53 9.09 -5.70
CA MET A 209 6.52 9.96 -6.29
C MET A 209 5.98 10.64 -7.55
N ILE A 210 6.49 11.84 -7.79
CA ILE A 210 6.23 12.62 -9.01
C ILE A 210 7.56 12.82 -9.72
N GLU A 211 7.59 12.47 -11.00
CA GLU A 211 8.76 12.68 -11.86
C GLU A 211 8.70 14.04 -12.57
N ILE A 212 9.84 14.73 -12.60
CA ILE A 212 10.06 15.88 -13.45
C ILE A 212 11.35 15.63 -14.24
N SER A 213 11.20 15.33 -15.54
CA SER A 213 12.35 15.10 -16.40
C SER A 213 13.21 16.36 -16.55
N LYS A 214 14.51 16.20 -16.77
CA LYS A 214 15.41 17.33 -17.07
C LYS A 214 14.89 18.15 -18.26
N LYS A 215 14.35 17.48 -19.29
CA LYS A 215 13.75 18.13 -20.46
C LYS A 215 12.54 18.99 -20.08
N ASP A 216 11.66 18.51 -19.20
CA ASP A 216 10.51 19.28 -18.74
C ASP A 216 10.93 20.48 -17.91
N MET A 217 11.97 20.35 -17.08
CA MET A 217 12.56 21.50 -16.39
C MET A 217 13.12 22.52 -17.38
N GLU A 218 13.94 22.09 -18.34
CA GLU A 218 14.51 22.97 -19.37
C GLU A 218 13.43 23.70 -20.17
N ARG A 219 12.34 23.02 -20.53
CA ARG A 219 11.17 23.60 -21.20
C ARG A 219 10.46 24.63 -20.31
N LYS A 220 10.25 24.35 -19.01
CA LYS A 220 9.64 25.29 -18.06
C LYS A 220 10.46 26.58 -17.89
N PHE A 221 11.78 26.48 -18.00
CA PHE A 221 12.69 27.63 -18.00
C PHE A 221 12.96 28.21 -19.40
N LYS A 222 12.24 27.76 -20.45
CA LYS A 222 12.39 28.22 -21.83
C LYS A 222 13.82 28.09 -22.39
N ARG A 223 14.57 27.09 -21.92
CA ARG A 223 15.94 26.79 -22.40
C ARG A 223 15.93 25.98 -23.71
N ILE A 224 14.83 25.27 -23.94
CA ILE A 224 14.52 24.54 -25.17
C ILE A 224 13.08 24.88 -25.57
N VAL A 225 12.81 24.92 -26.87
CA VAL A 225 11.50 25.24 -27.47
C VAL A 225 10.90 23.99 -28.08
#